data_AF-A0A1T3NXV6-F1
#
_entry.id   AF-A0A1T3NXV6-F1
#
_cell.length_a   1.000
_cell.length_b   1.000
_cell.length_c   1.000
_cell.angle_alpha   90.00
_cell.angle_beta   90.00
_cell.angle_gamma   90.00
#
_symmetry.space_group_name_H-M   'P 1'
#
loop_
_entity.id
_entity.type
_entity.pdbx_description
1 polymer ?
#
loop_
_entity_poly.entity_id
_entity_poly.type
_entity_poly.pdbx_seq_one_letter_code
_entity_poly.pdbx_strand_id
1 'polypeptide(L)' 'MEDEDWWDLFGGDIQANWESSGLRRYSSLDRSGLAGLAGETSWSNEGLFALLQGLRRLSEIGGARVDMPSVEVRL' A
#
# COMPACT_ATOMS: atom_id res chain seq x y z
N MET A 1 20.29 -25.33 -16.24
CA MET A 1 20.87 -24.42 -17.25
C MET A 1 20.10 -23.13 -17.04
N GLU A 2 20.73 -22.15 -16.42
CA GLU A 2 20.11 -20.84 -16.21
C GLU A 2 20.15 -20.10 -17.55
N ASP A 3 19.00 -19.58 -17.97
CA ASP A 3 18.85 -18.80 -19.19
C ASP A 3 19.26 -17.37 -18.86
N GLU A 4 20.44 -16.95 -19.32
CA GLU A 4 21.03 -15.64 -19.02
C GLU A 4 20.16 -14.48 -19.54
N ASP A 5 19.36 -14.71 -20.59
CA ASP A 5 18.52 -13.69 -21.22
C ASP A 5 17.16 -13.52 -20.51
N TRP A 6 16.81 -14.42 -19.58
CA TRP A 6 15.49 -14.46 -18.95
C TRP A 6 15.18 -13.19 -18.13
N TRP A 7 16.17 -12.66 -17.40
CA TRP A 7 15.99 -11.47 -16.57
C TRP A 7 15.90 -10.19 -17.40
N ASP A 8 16.59 -10.11 -18.54
CA ASP A 8 16.53 -8.94 -19.42
C ASP A 8 15.19 -8.85 -20.16
N LEU A 9 14.60 -10.00 -20.51
CA LEU A 9 13.33 -10.08 -21.21
C LEU A 9 12.11 -9.96 -20.28
N PHE A 10 12.18 -10.53 -19.07
CA PHE A 10 11.02 -10.67 -18.19
C PHE A 10 11.21 -10.10 -16.78
N GLY A 11 12.37 -9.53 -16.45
CA GLY A 11 12.62 -8.96 -15.11
C GLY A 11 11.74 -7.76 -14.76
N GLY A 12 11.11 -7.13 -15.75
CA GLY A 12 10.09 -6.08 -15.58
C GLY A 12 8.64 -6.58 -15.65
N ASP A 13 8.43 -7.82 -16.11
CA ASP A 13 7.11 -8.42 -16.19
C ASP A 13 6.74 -9.01 -14.83
N ILE A 14 6.14 -8.16 -13.99
CA ILE A 14 5.31 -8.68 -12.89
C ILE A 14 4.08 -9.31 -13.55
N GLN A 15 4.17 -10.60 -13.90
CA GLN A 15 2.95 -11.36 -14.10
C GLN A 15 2.17 -11.29 -12.79
N ALA A 16 0.95 -10.79 -12.89
CA ALA A 16 0.00 -10.78 -11.80
C ALA A 16 -0.23 -12.23 -11.34
N ASN A 17 0.54 -12.69 -10.36
CA ASN A 17 0.32 -13.95 -9.67
C ASN A 17 -1.12 -13.94 -9.12
N TRP A 18 -1.77 -15.09 -8.93
CA TRP A 18 -3.09 -15.16 -8.29
C TRP A 18 -3.10 -14.46 -6.92
N GLU A 19 -1.95 -14.36 -6.23
CA GLU A 19 -1.74 -13.58 -5.00
C GLU A 19 -1.89 -12.05 -5.18
N SER A 20 -1.71 -11.56 -6.40
CA SER A 20 -1.96 -10.16 -6.76
C SER A 20 -3.41 -9.91 -7.19
N SER A 21 -4.20 -10.97 -7.40
CA SER A 21 -5.63 -10.83 -7.66
C SER A 21 -6.31 -10.25 -6.42
N GLY A 22 -6.89 -9.06 -6.55
CA GLY A 22 -7.48 -8.32 -5.43
C GLY A 22 -6.62 -7.21 -4.84
N LEU A 23 -5.40 -6.96 -5.34
CA LEU A 23 -4.65 -5.75 -4.99
C LEU A 23 -5.44 -4.50 -5.42
N ARG A 24 -5.65 -3.60 -4.47
CA ARG A 24 -6.28 -2.30 -4.70
C ARG A 24 -5.21 -1.22 -4.64
N ARG A 25 -5.23 -0.32 -5.62
CA ARG A 25 -4.31 0.82 -5.68
C ARG A 25 -5.04 2.07 -5.18
N TYR A 26 -4.48 2.70 -4.16
CA TYR A 26 -4.96 3.98 -3.63
C TYR A 26 -3.93 5.07 -3.90
N SER A 27 -4.42 6.26 -4.27
CA SER A 27 -3.55 7.43 -4.45
C SER A 27 -3.11 7.93 -3.07
N SER A 28 -1.82 8.22 -2.93
CA SER A 28 -1.28 8.85 -1.74
C SER A 28 -1.71 10.32 -1.59
N LEU A 29 -2.43 10.87 -2.58
CA LEU A 29 -3.03 12.21 -2.52
C LEU A 29 -4.55 12.17 -2.27
N ASP A 30 -5.15 10.98 -2.21
CA ASP A 30 -6.59 10.83 -1.94
C ASP A 30 -6.82 10.60 -0.44
N ARG A 31 -6.73 11.69 0.32
CA ARG A 31 -7.00 11.70 1.77
C ARG A 31 -8.34 11.05 2.12
N SER A 32 -9.40 11.37 1.36
CA SER A 32 -10.75 10.86 1.59
C SER A 32 -10.85 9.36 1.36
N GLY A 33 -10.30 8.86 0.27
CA GLY A 33 -10.29 7.44 -0.05
C GLY A 33 -9.50 6.62 0.96
N LEU A 34 -8.36 7.14 1.42
CA LEU A 34 -7.56 6.49 2.46
C LEU A 34 -8.24 6.50 3.83
N ALA A 35 -8.94 7.58 4.18
CA ALA A 35 -9.76 7.62 5.40
C ALA A 35 -10.93 6.62 5.31
N GLY A 36 -11.59 6.53 4.15
CA GLY A 36 -12.63 5.54 3.89
C GLY A 36 -12.12 4.10 4.01
N LEU A 37 -10.96 3.81 3.41
CA LEU A 37 -10.29 2.51 3.50
C LEU A 37 -10.01 2.13 4.96
N ALA A 38 -9.48 3.04 5.76
CA ALA A 38 -9.22 2.79 7.18
C ALA A 38 -10.50 2.55 8.01
N GLY A 39 -11.66 3.02 7.52
CA GLY A 39 -12.96 2.80 8.15
C GLY A 39 -13.68 1.51 7.74
N GLU A 40 -13.13 0.71 6.82
CA GLU A 40 -13.77 -0.54 6.40
C GLU A 40 -13.83 -1.57 7.54
N THR A 41 -14.98 -2.23 7.74
CA THR A 41 -15.15 -3.25 8.79
C THR A 41 -14.52 -4.60 8.45
N SER A 42 -13.92 -4.73 7.26
CA SER A 42 -13.26 -5.95 6.78
C SER A 42 -11.86 -6.15 7.39
N TRP A 43 -11.29 -5.13 8.02
CA TRP A 43 -9.97 -5.22 8.63
C TRP A 43 -9.95 -6.16 9.84
N SER A 44 -8.89 -6.96 9.96
CA SER A 44 -8.45 -7.43 11.27
C SER A 44 -7.81 -6.29 12.06
N ASN A 45 -7.70 -6.45 13.38
CA ASN A 45 -7.03 -5.47 14.23
C ASN A 45 -5.58 -5.21 13.78
N GLU A 46 -4.84 -6.27 13.45
CA GLU A 46 -3.45 -6.19 13.00
C GLU A 46 -3.35 -5.52 11.62
N GLY A 47 -4.29 -5.82 10.71
CA GLY A 47 -4.32 -5.23 9.38
C GLY A 47 -4.59 -3.73 9.41
N LEU A 48 -5.59 -3.31 10.20
CA LEU A 48 -5.87 -1.89 10.40
C LEU A 48 -4.69 -1.19 11.06
N PHE A 49 -4.09 -1.79 12.10
CA PHE A 49 -2.92 -1.22 12.75
C PHE A 49 -1.76 -1.03 11.77
N ALA A 50 -1.43 -2.06 10.97
CA ALA A 50 -0.36 -2.00 9.99
C ALA A 50 -0.61 -0.91 8.94
N LEU A 51 -1.84 -0.79 8.42
CA LEU A 51 -2.22 0.28 7.51
C LEU A 51 -1.99 1.66 8.15
N LEU A 52 -2.54 1.87 9.35
CA LEU A 52 -2.47 3.15 10.05
C LEU A 52 -1.02 3.58 10.36
N GLN A 53 -0.17 2.66 10.81
CA GLN A 53 1.26 2.94 11.02
C GLN A 53 1.98 3.21 9.69
N GLY A 54 1.62 2.49 8.62
CA GLY A 54 2.14 2.72 7.28
C GLY A 54 1.80 4.13 6.76
N LEU A 55 0.54 4.56 6.86
CA LEU A 55 0.10 5.90 6.45
C LEU A 55 0.79 7.00 7.27
N ARG A 56 0.89 6.81 8.59
CA ARG A 56 1.64 7.74 9.47
C ARG A 56 3.09 7.85 9.00
N ARG A 57 3.79 6.72 8.82
CA ARG A 57 5.18 6.72 8.40
C ARG A 57 5.37 7.35 7.02
N LEU A 58 4.45 7.08 6.10
CA LEU A 58 4.46 7.66 4.76
C LEU A 58 4.30 9.19 4.82
N SER A 59 3.44 9.71 5.70
CA SER A 59 3.29 11.14 5.95
C SER A 59 4.60 11.79 6.45
N GLU A 60 5.33 11.10 7.33
CA GLU A 60 6.61 11.60 7.87
C GLU A 60 7.72 11.70 6.80
N ILE A 61 7.75 10.79 5.82
CA ILE A 61 8.86 10.71 4.85
C ILE A 61 8.53 11.21 3.43
N GLY A 62 7.25 11.29 3.08
CA GLY A 62 6.83 11.52 1.69
C GLY A 62 6.72 12.98 1.28
N GLY A 63 6.74 13.92 2.23
CA GLY A 63 6.72 15.36 1.95
C GLY A 63 5.47 15.80 1.16
N ALA A 64 5.64 16.62 0.13
CA ALA A 64 4.52 17.14 -0.68
C ALA A 64 3.85 16.09 -1.60
N ARG A 65 4.37 14.86 -1.69
CA ARG A 65 3.82 13.77 -2.53
C ARG A 65 2.71 12.98 -1.83
N VAL A 66 2.38 13.34 -0.60
CA VAL A 66 1.40 12.65 0.24
C VAL A 66 0.45 13.66 0.86
N ASP A 67 -0.83 13.30 0.88
CA ASP A 67 -1.88 13.98 1.63
C ASP A 67 -2.61 12.94 2.51
N MET A 68 -2.03 12.65 3.67
CA MET A 68 -2.52 11.58 4.56
C MET A 68 -3.55 12.08 5.58
N PRO A 69 -4.60 11.29 5.89
CA PRO A 69 -5.45 11.58 7.03
C PRO A 69 -4.63 11.60 8.33
N SER A 70 -5.01 12.47 9.27
CA SER A 70 -4.40 12.48 10.60
C SER A 70 -4.78 11.19 11.33
N VAL A 71 -3.78 10.36 11.63
CA VAL A 71 -3.96 9.11 12.37
C VAL A 71 -3.49 9.34 13.80
N GLU A 72 -4.42 9.51 14.74
CA GLU A 72 -4.14 9.49 16.17
C GLU A 72 -4.46 8.11 16.74
N VAL A 73 -3.41 7.37 17.13
CA VAL A 73 -3.57 6.16 17.95
C VAL A 73 -3.35 6.59 19.40
N ARG A 74 -4.41 6.55 20.22
CA ARG A 74 -4.28 6.66 21.67
C ARG A 74 -4.09 5.26 22.23
N LEU A 75 -2.91 5.01 22.79
CA LEU A 75 -2.59 3.82 23.56
C LEU A 75 -3.08 3.97 25.00
#